data_AF-A0A2N2LEK3-F1
#
_entry.id   AF-A0A2N2LEK3-F1
#
_cell.length_a   1.000
_cell.length_b   1.000
_cell.length_c   1.000
_cell.angle_alpha   90.00
_cell.angle_beta   90.00
_cell.angle_gamma   90.00
#
_symmetry.space_group_name_H-M   'P 1'
#
loop_
_entity.id
_entity.type
_entity.pdbx_description
1 polymer ?
#
loop_
_entity_poly.entity_id
_entity_poly.type
_entity_poly.pdbx_seq_one_letter_code
_entity_poly.pdbx_strand_id
1 'polypeptide(L)'
;MKKLAMYVFIDALGWEIFEKYGFLQSIAPHSRKLETTFGFSSAADPSILTGRYPDEHTHWSSFIYDPKYSPFKALRYFAFLPPQIFDRWRVRHNLSKVIKRAYKYTGYFQLYSVPFKFLPYFDYLEKRDYFVPNGILKTDTIFDWCVKSQIPHYCSNWRHTEEQILIENKKAISEAQAKLIYVYLPKLDAVMHEHGPFSTQTEEKLHWLEQQITSLFDYANRIYDDVSLYVISDHGMAPVTGTYDLMKEINQMGYEYGKDYAAFYDSTMARFWFFNDDAKAKIMSHLKTLACGSIIPEQELMEMHVWFPHNKFGDVYFLMNEGLLINPSFMGKKPVSGMHGYHPKAAHSYSIMLSNRQIPESISSITDIRKTMEYELAK
;
A
#
# COMPACT_ATOMS: atom_id res chain seq x y z
N MET A 1 34.58 9.24 10.88
CA MET A 1 33.27 9.77 11.27
C MET A 1 32.23 8.71 10.95
N LYS A 2 31.50 8.22 11.96
CA LYS A 2 30.41 7.25 11.81
C LYS A 2 29.15 8.02 11.43
N LYS A 3 28.64 7.78 10.22
CA LYS A 3 27.41 8.39 9.72
C LYS A 3 26.29 7.36 9.66
N LEU A 4 25.07 7.79 9.97
CA LEU A 4 23.87 6.96 9.86
C LEU A 4 22.76 7.72 9.10
N ALA A 5 22.23 7.08 8.06
CA ALA A 5 20.97 7.46 7.46
C ALA A 5 19.83 6.63 8.07
N MET A 6 18.98 7.27 8.87
CA MET A 6 17.82 6.64 9.50
C MET A 6 16.54 7.07 8.80
N TYR A 7 15.90 6.13 8.12
CA TYR A 7 14.61 6.31 7.46
C TYR A 7 13.53 5.63 8.30
N VAL A 8 12.58 6.40 8.80
CA VAL A 8 11.42 5.91 9.53
C VAL A 8 10.21 5.97 8.60
N PHE A 9 9.76 4.81 8.15
CA PHE A 9 8.53 4.66 7.39
C PHE A 9 7.34 4.52 8.35
N ILE A 10 6.36 5.40 8.20
CA ILE A 10 5.08 5.34 8.91
C ILE A 10 3.98 5.19 7.88
N ASP A 11 3.28 4.06 7.94
CA ASP A 11 2.18 3.73 7.03
C ASP A 11 1.03 4.75 7.18
N ALA A 12 0.59 5.33 6.06
CA ALA A 12 -0.52 6.28 5.95
C ALA A 12 -0.38 7.63 6.66
N LEU A 13 0.83 8.07 7.07
CA LEU A 13 1.04 9.43 7.58
C LEU A 13 0.94 10.46 6.44
N GLY A 14 -0.28 10.91 6.15
CA GLY A 14 -0.56 11.86 5.06
C GLY A 14 -0.32 13.33 5.41
N TRP A 15 -0.27 14.17 4.37
CA TRP A 15 -0.10 15.62 4.50
C TRP A 15 -1.20 16.27 5.34
N GLU A 16 -2.47 15.94 5.11
CA GLU A 16 -3.60 16.56 5.83
C GLU A 16 -3.62 16.16 7.33
N ILE A 17 -3.09 14.99 7.67
CA ILE A 17 -2.93 14.54 9.06
C ILE A 17 -1.83 15.37 9.73
N PHE A 18 -0.69 15.54 9.06
CA PHE A 18 0.41 16.38 9.54
C PHE A 18 0.00 17.84 9.71
N GLU A 19 -0.69 18.44 8.74
CA GLU A 19 -1.15 19.83 8.83
C GLU A 19 -2.08 20.05 10.03
N LYS A 20 -2.92 19.06 10.33
CA LYS A 20 -3.86 19.14 11.46
C LYS A 20 -3.17 19.01 12.81
N TYR A 21 -2.34 17.98 12.99
CA TYR A 21 -1.83 17.61 14.32
C TYR A 21 -0.44 18.16 14.61
N GLY A 22 0.35 18.49 13.58
CA GLY A 22 1.80 18.61 13.71
C GLY A 22 2.46 17.27 14.06
N PHE A 23 3.74 17.11 13.72
CA PHE A 23 4.48 15.89 14.04
C PHE A 23 5.99 16.13 13.95
N LEU A 24 6.75 15.77 14.99
CA LEU A 24 8.22 15.75 15.00
C LEU A 24 8.94 17.07 14.63
N GLN A 25 8.27 18.22 14.78
CA GLN A 25 8.81 19.52 14.35
C GLN A 25 10.13 19.89 15.05
N SER A 26 10.37 19.38 16.27
CA SER A 26 11.58 19.67 17.05
C SER A 26 12.83 19.01 16.50
N ILE A 27 12.73 17.80 15.93
CA ILE A 27 13.86 17.02 15.43
C ILE A 27 13.87 16.87 13.91
N ALA A 28 12.76 17.10 13.23
CA ALA A 28 12.61 17.01 11.79
C ALA A 28 11.82 18.23 11.25
N PRO A 29 12.39 19.45 11.34
CA PRO A 29 11.66 20.69 11.04
C PRO A 29 11.36 20.92 9.55
N HIS A 30 12.02 20.20 8.65
CA HIS A 30 11.77 20.32 7.22
C HIS A 30 10.68 19.35 6.80
N SER A 31 9.56 19.86 6.27
CA SER A 31 8.46 19.06 5.75
C SER A 31 8.28 19.24 4.24
N ARG A 32 7.76 18.22 3.57
CA ARG A 32 7.43 18.25 2.14
C ARG A 32 6.18 17.42 1.87
N LYS A 33 5.17 18.03 1.24
CA LYS A 33 4.02 17.34 0.65
C LYS A 33 4.49 16.54 -0.56
N LEU A 34 4.13 15.26 -0.62
CA LEU A 34 4.54 14.37 -1.72
C LEU A 34 3.33 13.78 -2.44
N GLU A 35 3.37 13.79 -3.76
CA GLU A 35 2.45 13.02 -4.59
C GLU A 35 2.68 11.51 -4.39
N THR A 36 1.61 10.79 -4.08
CA THR A 36 1.62 9.32 -4.01
C THR A 36 1.36 8.70 -5.40
N THR A 37 1.50 7.38 -5.51
CA THR A 37 1.09 6.62 -6.70
C THR A 37 -0.37 6.22 -6.61
N PHE A 38 -1.05 6.09 -7.75
CA PHE A 38 -2.41 5.54 -7.77
C PHE A 38 -2.41 4.07 -7.33
N GLY A 39 -3.35 3.70 -6.46
CA GLY A 39 -3.43 2.36 -5.86
C GLY A 39 -3.29 2.40 -4.34
N PHE A 40 -2.86 1.28 -3.77
CA PHE A 40 -2.67 1.12 -2.32
C PHE A 40 -1.17 0.96 -2.00
N SER A 41 -0.81 0.60 -0.76
CA SER A 41 0.59 0.34 -0.36
C SER A 41 1.29 -0.70 -1.25
N SER A 42 0.54 -1.62 -1.86
CA SER A 42 1.04 -2.57 -2.87
C SER A 42 1.67 -1.93 -4.12
N ALA A 43 1.37 -0.66 -4.40
CA ALA A 43 2.00 0.17 -5.42
C ALA A 43 3.06 1.10 -4.82
N ALA A 44 2.70 1.78 -3.72
CA ALA A 44 3.47 2.87 -3.15
C ALA A 44 4.77 2.40 -2.46
N ASP A 45 4.75 1.30 -1.71
CA ASP A 45 5.96 0.76 -1.06
C ASP A 45 7.01 0.34 -2.10
N PRO A 46 6.68 -0.47 -3.13
CA PRO A 46 7.56 -0.69 -4.26
C PRO A 46 8.08 0.60 -4.91
N SER A 47 7.23 1.62 -5.03
CA SER A 47 7.60 2.89 -5.66
C SER A 47 8.66 3.64 -4.85
N ILE A 48 8.52 3.67 -3.52
CA ILE A 48 9.50 4.25 -2.61
C ILE A 48 10.83 3.49 -2.67
N LEU A 49 10.76 2.16 -2.56
CA LEU A 49 11.95 1.32 -2.47
C LEU A 49 12.72 1.26 -3.79
N THR A 50 12.03 1.37 -4.93
CA THR A 50 12.64 1.32 -6.26
C THR A 50 12.90 2.69 -6.86
N GLY A 51 12.26 3.74 -6.37
CA GLY A 51 12.29 5.08 -6.96
C GLY A 51 11.68 5.13 -8.37
N ARG A 52 10.76 4.22 -8.67
CA ARG A 52 10.15 4.01 -9.98
C ARG A 52 8.63 3.90 -9.83
N TYR A 53 7.91 3.98 -10.93
CA TYR A 53 6.45 3.86 -10.91
C TYR A 53 5.93 2.44 -11.21
N PRO A 54 4.63 2.15 -10.97
CA PRO A 54 4.05 0.82 -11.17
C PRO A 54 4.22 0.22 -12.56
N ASP A 55 4.17 1.01 -13.63
CA ASP A 55 4.44 0.61 -15.00
C ASP A 55 5.89 0.12 -15.22
N GLU A 56 6.85 0.59 -14.43
CA GLU A 56 8.24 0.16 -14.46
C GLU A 56 8.51 -1.03 -13.54
N HIS A 57 8.04 -0.99 -12.29
CA HIS A 57 8.31 -2.05 -11.30
C HIS A 57 7.27 -3.17 -11.27
N THR A 58 6.17 -3.04 -12.03
CA THR A 58 5.10 -4.03 -12.24
C THR A 58 4.24 -4.35 -11.02
N HIS A 59 4.42 -3.63 -9.91
CA HIS A 59 3.62 -3.80 -8.69
C HIS A 59 2.57 -2.69 -8.61
N TRP A 60 1.29 -3.05 -8.54
CA TRP A 60 0.22 -2.05 -8.45
C TRP A 60 -0.90 -2.48 -7.51
N SER A 61 -1.56 -3.59 -7.84
CA SER A 61 -2.61 -4.20 -7.00
C SER A 61 -2.23 -5.62 -6.63
N SER A 62 -2.58 -6.04 -5.40
CA SER A 62 -2.24 -7.39 -4.92
C SER A 62 -2.88 -8.50 -5.74
N PHE A 63 -4.11 -8.32 -6.25
CA PHE A 63 -4.78 -9.31 -7.09
C PHE A 63 -4.74 -8.93 -8.58
N ILE A 64 -4.34 -9.89 -9.41
CA ILE A 64 -4.27 -9.76 -10.86
C ILE A 64 -5.12 -10.82 -11.54
N TYR A 65 -5.69 -10.50 -12.69
CA TYR A 65 -6.43 -11.48 -13.48
C TYR A 65 -5.46 -12.41 -14.21
N ASP A 66 -5.48 -13.69 -13.83
CA ASP A 66 -4.70 -14.76 -14.45
C ASP A 66 -5.40 -16.11 -14.22
N PRO A 67 -6.55 -16.37 -14.89
CA PRO A 67 -7.28 -17.62 -14.73
C PRO A 67 -6.46 -18.84 -15.18
N LYS A 68 -5.52 -18.63 -16.12
CA LYS A 68 -4.70 -19.71 -16.68
C LYS A 68 -3.72 -20.24 -15.65
N TYR A 69 -3.07 -19.38 -14.87
CA TYR A 69 -2.04 -19.76 -13.90
C TYR A 69 -2.46 -19.56 -12.44
N SER A 70 -3.73 -19.23 -12.17
CA SER A 70 -4.23 -19.01 -10.82
C SER A 70 -3.85 -20.15 -9.84
N PRO A 71 -3.20 -19.82 -8.70
CA PRO A 71 -2.90 -20.78 -7.64
C PRO A 71 -4.15 -21.17 -6.83
N PHE A 72 -5.28 -20.54 -7.10
CA PHE A 72 -6.51 -20.67 -6.31
C PHE A 72 -7.59 -21.53 -6.97
N LYS A 73 -7.29 -22.21 -8.09
CA LYS A 73 -8.27 -23.01 -8.85
C LYS A 73 -9.04 -24.02 -7.99
N ALA A 74 -8.36 -24.70 -7.08
CA ALA A 74 -8.99 -25.69 -6.19
C ALA A 74 -9.94 -25.04 -5.17
N LEU A 75 -9.80 -23.75 -4.87
CA LEU A 75 -10.67 -23.05 -3.93
C LEU A 75 -12.09 -22.87 -4.46
N ARG A 76 -12.34 -23.08 -5.77
CA ARG A 76 -13.70 -23.09 -6.33
C ARG A 76 -14.63 -24.09 -5.62
N TYR A 77 -14.09 -25.21 -5.16
CA TYR A 77 -14.89 -26.24 -4.48
C TYR A 77 -15.38 -25.78 -3.11
N PHE A 78 -14.72 -24.79 -2.51
CA PHE A 78 -15.15 -24.20 -1.24
C PHE A 78 -16.39 -23.31 -1.42
N ALA A 79 -16.75 -22.95 -2.66
CA ALA A 79 -17.98 -22.21 -2.94
C ALA A 79 -19.26 -23.03 -2.65
N PHE A 80 -19.16 -24.36 -2.56
CA PHE A 80 -20.27 -25.24 -2.19
C PHE A 80 -20.42 -25.40 -0.68
N LEU A 81 -19.47 -24.87 0.12
CA LEU A 81 -19.49 -24.99 1.57
C LEU A 81 -20.33 -23.86 2.19
N PRO A 82 -20.91 -24.07 3.40
CA PRO A 82 -21.77 -23.09 4.05
C PRO A 82 -21.08 -21.72 4.23
N PRO A 83 -21.56 -20.64 3.58
CA PRO A 83 -20.94 -19.32 3.66
C PRO A 83 -20.84 -18.79 5.09
N GLN A 84 -21.80 -19.13 5.95
CA GLN A 84 -21.83 -18.72 7.36
C GLN A 84 -20.60 -19.17 8.16
N ILE A 85 -19.87 -20.17 7.66
CA ILE A 85 -18.65 -20.70 8.28
C ILE A 85 -17.43 -20.24 7.45
N PHE A 86 -17.43 -20.53 6.15
CA PHE A 86 -16.23 -20.38 5.31
C PHE A 86 -15.94 -18.93 4.90
N ASP A 87 -16.93 -18.04 4.96
CA ASP A 87 -16.69 -16.61 4.74
C ASP A 87 -16.27 -15.86 6.01
N ARG A 88 -16.13 -16.52 7.16
CA ARG A 88 -15.64 -15.88 8.37
C ARG A 88 -14.16 -15.49 8.20
N TRP A 89 -13.82 -14.28 8.64
CA TRP A 89 -12.44 -13.77 8.60
C TRP A 89 -11.43 -14.76 9.19
N ARG A 90 -11.72 -15.40 10.33
CA ARG A 90 -10.80 -16.37 10.97
C ARG A 90 -10.49 -17.57 10.07
N VAL A 91 -11.49 -18.08 9.34
CA VAL A 91 -11.30 -19.23 8.43
C VAL A 91 -10.45 -18.81 7.24
N ARG A 92 -10.80 -17.68 6.61
CA ARG A 92 -10.05 -17.11 5.49
C ARG A 92 -8.61 -16.78 5.88
N HIS A 93 -8.39 -16.18 7.05
CA HIS A 93 -7.06 -15.88 7.57
C HIS A 93 -6.19 -17.14 7.76
N ASN A 94 -6.75 -18.21 8.33
CA ASN A 94 -6.01 -19.47 8.47
C ASN A 94 -5.75 -20.15 7.12
N LEU A 95 -6.73 -20.13 6.21
CA LEU A 95 -6.55 -20.65 4.85
C LEU A 95 -5.45 -19.89 4.11
N SER A 96 -5.39 -18.57 4.25
CA SER A 96 -4.31 -17.74 3.68
C SER A 96 -2.94 -18.16 4.19
N LYS A 97 -2.80 -18.44 5.50
CA LYS A 97 -1.54 -18.96 6.07
C LYS A 97 -1.14 -20.31 5.47
N VAL A 98 -2.10 -21.21 5.26
CA VAL A 98 -1.84 -22.52 4.64
C VAL A 98 -1.36 -22.35 3.20
N ILE A 99 -2.05 -21.55 2.39
CA ILE A 99 -1.67 -21.26 1.00
C ILE A 99 -0.29 -20.59 0.95
N LYS A 100 -0.07 -19.57 1.78
CA LYS A 100 1.22 -18.87 1.89
C LYS A 100 2.37 -19.85 2.10
N ARG A 101 2.20 -20.81 3.01
CA ARG A 101 3.20 -21.88 3.28
C ARG A 101 3.33 -22.85 2.12
N ALA A 102 2.22 -23.32 1.56
CA ALA A 102 2.22 -24.30 0.46
C ALA A 102 2.94 -23.79 -0.80
N TYR A 103 2.71 -22.51 -1.14
CA TYR A 103 3.35 -21.86 -2.29
C TYR A 103 4.64 -21.09 -1.94
N LYS A 104 5.10 -21.18 -0.70
CA LYS A 104 6.34 -20.53 -0.21
C LYS A 104 6.38 -19.02 -0.47
N TYR A 105 5.24 -18.34 -0.36
CA TYR A 105 5.19 -16.89 -0.49
C TYR A 105 5.89 -16.25 0.72
N THR A 106 6.82 -15.34 0.46
CA THR A 106 7.49 -14.57 1.50
C THR A 106 6.76 -13.25 1.75
N GLY A 107 6.25 -12.58 0.70
CA GLY A 107 5.55 -11.29 0.79
C GLY A 107 4.23 -11.31 1.55
N TYR A 108 3.56 -10.15 1.63
CA TYR A 108 2.22 -10.07 2.21
C TYR A 108 1.25 -10.95 1.42
N PHE A 109 0.31 -11.61 2.09
CA PHE A 109 -0.71 -12.43 1.40
C PHE A 109 -1.94 -12.65 2.26
N GLN A 110 -3.10 -12.35 1.69
CA GLN A 110 -4.41 -12.56 2.33
C GLN A 110 -5.49 -12.74 1.26
N LEU A 111 -6.38 -13.73 1.44
CA LEU A 111 -7.53 -13.98 0.56
C LEU A 111 -8.68 -12.97 0.73
N TYR A 112 -8.65 -12.19 1.82
CA TYR A 112 -9.70 -11.25 2.22
C TYR A 112 -11.10 -11.85 2.10
N SER A 113 -12.06 -11.10 1.55
CA SER A 113 -13.45 -11.49 1.34
C SER A 113 -13.75 -11.93 -0.09
N VAL A 114 -12.73 -12.11 -0.95
CA VAL A 114 -12.89 -12.56 -2.34
C VAL A 114 -13.72 -13.86 -2.37
N PRO A 115 -14.89 -13.90 -3.05
CA PRO A 115 -15.72 -15.10 -3.09
C PRO A 115 -14.95 -16.31 -3.63
N PHE A 116 -15.12 -17.49 -3.01
CA PHE A 116 -14.41 -18.71 -3.40
C PHE A 116 -14.62 -19.09 -4.88
N LYS A 117 -15.81 -18.83 -5.42
CA LYS A 117 -16.12 -19.04 -6.84
C LYS A 117 -15.34 -18.13 -7.79
N PHE A 118 -14.85 -16.99 -7.32
CA PHE A 118 -14.14 -16.00 -8.15
C PHE A 118 -12.62 -16.08 -8.00
N LEU A 119 -12.10 -16.63 -6.89
CA LEU A 119 -10.67 -16.85 -6.69
C LEU A 119 -9.93 -17.53 -7.86
N PRO A 120 -10.50 -18.53 -8.57
CA PRO A 120 -9.83 -19.16 -9.72
C PRO A 120 -9.49 -18.23 -10.89
N TYR A 121 -10.10 -17.05 -10.97
CA TYR A 121 -9.81 -16.07 -12.03
C TYR A 121 -8.58 -15.22 -11.71
N PHE A 122 -8.11 -15.24 -10.47
CA PHE A 122 -7.08 -14.33 -9.98
C PHE A 122 -5.80 -15.06 -9.58
N ASP A 123 -4.68 -14.38 -9.73
CA ASP A 123 -3.41 -14.66 -9.07
C ASP A 123 -3.08 -13.49 -8.12
N TYR A 124 -2.01 -13.66 -7.34
CA TYR A 124 -1.55 -12.70 -6.36
C TYR A 124 -0.14 -12.21 -6.71
N LEU A 125 0.09 -10.91 -6.60
CA LEU A 125 1.30 -10.27 -7.09
C LEU A 125 2.42 -10.25 -6.04
N GLU A 126 2.12 -9.89 -4.80
CA GLU A 126 3.09 -9.71 -3.71
C GLU A 126 3.57 -11.05 -3.10
N LYS A 127 3.97 -11.99 -3.95
CA LYS A 127 4.48 -13.31 -3.55
C LYS A 127 5.83 -13.24 -2.83
N ARG A 128 6.59 -12.17 -3.05
CA ARG A 128 7.93 -11.95 -2.48
C ARG A 128 7.93 -10.75 -1.55
N ASP A 129 8.74 -10.84 -0.52
CA ASP A 129 8.99 -9.75 0.42
C ASP A 129 9.89 -8.70 -0.25
N TYR A 130 9.37 -7.50 -0.49
CA TYR A 130 10.12 -6.41 -1.12
C TYR A 130 11.03 -5.63 -0.16
N PHE A 131 10.97 -5.92 1.15
CA PHE A 131 11.91 -5.38 2.15
C PHE A 131 13.22 -6.17 2.26
N VAL A 132 13.45 -7.13 1.36
CA VAL A 132 14.70 -7.87 1.25
C VAL A 132 15.20 -7.85 -0.20
N PRO A 133 16.52 -8.05 -0.43
CA PRO A 133 17.08 -8.13 -1.77
C PRO A 133 16.37 -9.19 -2.64
N ASN A 134 16.18 -8.87 -3.92
CA ASN A 134 15.45 -9.63 -4.94
C ASN A 134 13.95 -9.82 -4.66
N GLY A 135 13.39 -8.94 -3.83
CA GLY A 135 11.98 -8.88 -3.52
C GLY A 135 11.11 -8.38 -4.67
N ILE A 136 11.62 -7.42 -5.44
CA ILE A 136 11.02 -6.97 -6.71
C ILE A 136 11.87 -7.51 -7.85
N LEU A 137 11.22 -8.16 -8.82
CA LEU A 137 11.93 -8.93 -9.86
C LEU A 137 12.33 -8.11 -11.08
N LYS A 138 11.53 -7.09 -11.42
CA LYS A 138 11.70 -6.33 -12.65
C LYS A 138 12.80 -5.27 -12.54
N THR A 139 13.04 -4.79 -11.32
CA THR A 139 13.93 -3.66 -11.00
C THR A 139 14.61 -3.93 -9.66
N ASP A 140 15.60 -3.11 -9.31
CA ASP A 140 16.28 -3.16 -8.01
C ASP A 140 15.61 -2.24 -6.97
N THR A 141 15.58 -2.69 -5.72
CA THR A 141 15.24 -1.86 -4.55
C THR A 141 16.47 -1.17 -3.96
N ILE A 142 16.28 -0.25 -3.02
CA ILE A 142 17.37 0.31 -2.22
C ILE A 142 18.16 -0.78 -1.47
N PHE A 143 17.52 -1.87 -1.07
CA PHE A 143 18.19 -2.99 -0.40
C PHE A 143 19.06 -3.79 -1.37
N ASP A 144 18.60 -4.00 -2.60
CA ASP A 144 19.42 -4.57 -3.67
C ASP A 144 20.66 -3.70 -3.95
N TRP A 145 20.45 -2.38 -4.01
CA TRP A 145 21.53 -1.42 -4.21
C TRP A 145 22.54 -1.44 -3.05
N CYS A 146 22.07 -1.50 -1.81
CA CYS A 146 22.94 -1.62 -0.63
C CYS A 146 23.77 -2.91 -0.66
N VAL A 147 23.17 -4.06 -1.01
CA VAL A 147 23.92 -5.33 -1.13
C VAL A 147 24.96 -5.24 -2.24
N LYS A 148 24.57 -4.76 -3.43
CA LYS A 148 25.47 -4.63 -4.58
C LYS A 148 26.64 -3.68 -4.29
N SER A 149 26.38 -2.61 -3.55
CA SER A 149 27.36 -1.57 -3.21
C SER A 149 28.10 -1.86 -1.90
N GLN A 150 27.87 -3.02 -1.28
CA GLN A 150 28.46 -3.43 0.00
C GLN A 150 28.23 -2.40 1.13
N ILE A 151 27.06 -1.76 1.13
CA ILE A 151 26.64 -0.80 2.15
C ILE A 151 25.99 -1.58 3.31
N PRO A 152 26.58 -1.53 4.52
CA PRO A 152 25.96 -2.14 5.69
C PRO A 152 24.62 -1.47 5.98
N HIS A 153 23.56 -2.25 6.06
CA HIS A 153 22.22 -1.75 6.31
C HIS A 153 21.43 -2.71 7.19
N TYR A 154 20.40 -2.16 7.83
CA TYR A 154 19.41 -2.93 8.57
C TYR A 154 18.01 -2.45 8.16
N CYS A 155 17.13 -3.39 7.83
CA CYS A 155 15.72 -3.13 7.58
C CYS A 155 14.90 -3.87 8.63
N SER A 156 13.91 -3.18 9.18
CA SER A 156 12.95 -3.76 10.11
C SER A 156 12.22 -4.94 9.47
N ASN A 157 11.95 -5.97 10.26
CA ASN A 157 11.04 -7.03 9.83
C ASN A 157 9.60 -6.56 10.02
N TRP A 158 8.91 -6.24 8.94
CA TRP A 158 7.52 -5.73 8.94
C TRP A 158 6.49 -6.67 9.61
N ARG A 159 6.87 -7.93 9.88
CA ARG A 159 6.01 -8.92 10.56
C ARG A 159 6.06 -8.80 12.09
N HIS A 160 7.00 -8.05 12.63
CA HIS A 160 7.14 -7.83 14.06
C HIS A 160 6.23 -6.70 14.54
N THR A 161 5.91 -6.67 15.84
CA THR A 161 5.18 -5.54 16.41
C THR A 161 6.07 -4.30 16.43
N GLU A 162 5.49 -3.10 16.43
CA GLU A 162 6.27 -1.86 16.51
C GLU A 162 7.21 -1.81 17.73
N GLU A 163 6.78 -2.35 18.86
CA GLU A 163 7.60 -2.44 20.08
C GLU A 163 8.83 -3.33 19.86
N GLN A 164 8.66 -4.47 19.18
CA GLN A 164 9.79 -5.33 18.78
C GLN A 164 10.69 -4.62 17.78
N ILE A 165 10.10 -3.95 16.77
CA ILE A 165 10.83 -3.19 15.76
C ILE A 165 11.70 -2.12 16.43
N LEU A 166 11.17 -1.35 17.37
CA LEU A 166 11.92 -0.32 18.10
C LEU A 166 13.09 -0.91 18.89
N ILE A 167 12.88 -2.04 19.58
CA ILE A 167 13.94 -2.76 20.31
C ILE A 167 15.03 -3.26 19.37
N GLU A 168 14.65 -3.87 18.25
CA GLU A 168 15.58 -4.43 17.27
C GLU A 168 16.39 -3.35 16.55
N ASN A 169 15.76 -2.24 16.18
CA ASN A 169 16.45 -1.09 15.59
C ASN A 169 17.41 -0.45 16.60
N LYS A 170 17.02 -0.32 17.87
CA LYS A 170 17.93 0.16 18.92
C LYS A 170 19.16 -0.73 19.05
N LYS A 171 18.99 -2.06 18.96
CA LYS A 171 20.11 -3.01 18.93
C LYS A 171 20.99 -2.83 17.68
N ALA A 172 20.39 -2.73 16.50
CA ALA A 172 21.14 -2.51 15.25
C ALA A 172 21.95 -1.19 15.29
N ILE A 173 21.38 -0.13 15.86
CA ILE A 173 22.08 1.14 16.10
C ILE A 173 23.27 0.93 17.05
N SER A 174 23.11 0.17 18.14
CA SER A 174 24.17 0.00 19.15
C SER A 174 25.39 -0.76 18.65
N GLU A 175 25.24 -1.59 17.62
CA GLU A 175 26.36 -2.29 16.95
C GLU A 175 27.26 -1.33 16.15
N ALA A 176 26.77 -0.13 15.84
CA ALA A 176 27.50 0.95 15.16
C ALA A 176 28.14 0.54 13.81
N GLN A 177 27.52 -0.40 13.10
CA GLN A 177 28.00 -0.91 11.80
C GLN A 177 27.16 -0.40 10.61
N ALA A 178 25.87 -0.12 10.81
CA ALA A 178 24.96 0.22 9.73
C ALA A 178 25.18 1.66 9.23
N LYS A 179 25.13 1.83 7.90
CA LYS A 179 25.04 3.15 7.25
C LYS A 179 23.60 3.53 6.92
N LEU A 180 22.73 2.54 6.70
CA LEU A 180 21.29 2.72 6.50
C LEU A 180 20.53 1.92 7.55
N ILE A 181 19.56 2.57 8.20
CA ILE A 181 18.55 1.90 9.02
C ILE A 181 17.17 2.28 8.50
N TYR A 182 16.38 1.28 8.13
CA TYR A 182 15.00 1.44 7.68
C TYR A 182 14.02 0.90 8.76
N VAL A 183 13.40 1.83 9.47
CA VAL A 183 12.43 1.56 10.55
C VAL A 183 11.02 1.53 9.96
N TYR A 184 10.26 0.45 10.14
CA TYR A 184 8.89 0.33 9.61
C TYR A 184 7.86 0.33 10.74
N LEU A 185 6.96 1.32 10.79
CA LEU A 185 5.97 1.51 11.85
C LEU A 185 4.54 1.54 11.25
N PRO A 186 3.85 0.39 11.16
CA PRO A 186 2.63 0.27 10.34
C PRO A 186 1.31 0.61 11.03
N LYS A 187 1.27 0.74 12.37
CA LYS A 187 -0.03 0.67 13.06
C LYS A 187 -0.88 1.93 12.91
N LEU A 188 -0.33 3.05 12.40
CA LEU A 188 -1.10 4.27 12.22
C LEU A 188 -2.24 4.07 11.20
N ASP A 189 -1.94 3.44 10.06
CA ASP A 189 -2.95 3.06 9.04
C ASP A 189 -4.13 2.29 9.65
N ALA A 190 -3.84 1.23 10.40
CA ALA A 190 -4.86 0.41 11.05
C ALA A 190 -5.73 1.21 12.05
N VAL A 191 -5.12 2.10 12.85
CA VAL A 191 -5.84 2.99 13.78
C VAL A 191 -6.78 3.91 13.02
N MET A 192 -6.34 4.47 11.89
CA MET A 192 -7.17 5.39 11.11
C MET A 192 -8.26 4.67 10.30
N HIS A 193 -8.03 3.43 9.87
CA HIS A 193 -9.12 2.60 9.35
C HIS A 193 -10.20 2.36 10.40
N GLU A 194 -9.82 2.04 11.64
CA GLU A 194 -10.79 1.72 12.70
C GLU A 194 -11.53 2.95 13.24
N HIS A 195 -10.82 4.06 13.47
CA HIS A 195 -11.35 5.22 14.19
C HIS A 195 -11.52 6.48 13.32
N GLY A 196 -10.89 6.51 12.15
CA GLY A 196 -10.86 7.66 11.25
C GLY A 196 -9.58 8.50 11.40
N PRO A 197 -9.14 9.19 10.34
CA PRO A 197 -7.87 9.94 10.32
C PRO A 197 -7.82 11.13 11.29
N PHE A 198 -8.97 11.56 11.78
CA PHE A 198 -9.14 12.78 12.56
C PHE A 198 -9.71 12.52 13.96
N SER A 199 -9.55 11.29 14.45
CA SER A 199 -10.01 10.83 15.76
C SER A 199 -9.00 11.09 16.88
N THR A 200 -9.44 11.01 18.13
CA THR A 200 -8.56 11.08 19.31
C THR A 200 -7.56 9.91 19.32
N GLN A 201 -7.96 8.73 18.86
CA GLN A 201 -7.08 7.55 18.79
C GLN A 201 -5.92 7.76 17.81
N THR A 202 -6.18 8.44 16.69
CA THR A 202 -5.12 8.82 15.75
C THR A 202 -4.15 9.81 16.38
N GLU A 203 -4.66 10.83 17.07
CA GLU A 203 -3.83 11.80 17.80
C GLU A 203 -2.96 11.12 18.88
N GLU A 204 -3.54 10.24 19.69
CA GLU A 204 -2.82 9.45 20.70
C GLU A 204 -1.73 8.58 20.06
N LYS A 205 -2.02 7.97 18.91
CA LYS A 205 -1.04 7.17 18.16
C LYS A 205 0.11 8.03 17.62
N LEU A 206 -0.19 9.24 17.12
CA LEU A 206 0.84 10.19 16.68
C LEU A 206 1.73 10.63 17.85
N HIS A 207 1.17 10.99 19.00
CA HIS A 207 1.96 11.32 20.19
C HIS A 207 2.87 10.17 20.63
N TRP A 208 2.38 8.93 20.60
CA TRP A 208 3.20 7.76 20.89
C TRP A 208 4.34 7.62 19.88
N LEU A 209 4.06 7.71 18.57
CA LEU A 209 5.07 7.62 17.52
C LEU A 209 6.15 8.69 17.69
N GLU A 210 5.77 9.93 17.97
CA GLU A 210 6.69 11.05 18.18
C GLU A 210 7.65 10.77 19.33
N GLN A 211 7.16 10.27 20.47
CA GLN A 211 7.99 9.88 21.60
C GLN A 211 8.98 8.75 21.24
N GLN A 212 8.51 7.72 20.53
CA GLN A 212 9.36 6.58 20.17
C GLN A 212 10.45 6.97 19.16
N ILE A 213 10.10 7.76 18.14
CA ILE A 213 11.03 8.19 17.10
C ILE A 213 12.08 9.15 17.68
N THR A 214 11.65 10.09 18.54
CA THR A 214 12.57 11.00 19.24
C THR A 214 13.57 10.22 20.10
N SER A 215 13.08 9.26 20.90
CA SER A 215 13.93 8.40 21.73
C SER A 215 14.94 7.59 20.91
N LEU A 216 14.52 7.07 19.75
CA LEU A 216 15.39 6.31 18.85
C LEU A 216 16.44 7.21 18.18
N PHE A 217 16.05 8.41 17.74
CA PHE A 217 16.94 9.40 17.14
C PHE A 217 17.99 9.90 18.14
N ASP A 218 17.59 10.24 19.37
CA ASP A 218 18.51 10.62 20.46
C ASP A 218 19.45 9.49 20.84
N TYR A 219 18.99 8.23 20.73
CA TYR A 219 19.86 7.09 20.91
C TYR A 219 20.89 6.98 19.78
N ALA A 220 20.49 7.15 18.52
CA ALA A 220 21.41 7.17 17.38
C ALA A 220 22.48 8.26 17.48
N ASN A 221 22.10 9.49 17.86
CA ASN A 221 23.03 10.62 18.02
C ASN A 221 24.07 10.43 19.13
N ARG A 222 23.85 9.49 20.07
CA ARG A 222 24.86 9.12 21.08
C ARG A 222 25.89 8.12 20.57
N ILE A 223 25.60 7.42 19.47
CA ILE A 223 26.42 6.32 18.95
C ILE A 223 27.14 6.70 17.65
N TYR A 224 26.50 7.53 16.82
CA TYR A 224 27.01 8.01 15.54
C TYR A 224 27.39 9.49 15.65
N ASP A 225 28.40 9.90 14.88
CA ASP A 225 28.89 11.28 14.85
C ASP A 225 27.95 12.21 14.06
N ASP A 226 27.20 11.64 13.11
CA ASP A 226 26.26 12.36 12.24
C ASP A 226 25.09 11.46 11.85
N VAL A 227 23.86 11.89 12.16
CA VAL A 227 22.63 11.15 11.89
C VAL A 227 21.70 12.00 11.02
N SER A 228 21.39 11.52 9.81
CA SER A 228 20.30 12.08 9.01
C SER A 228 19.01 11.31 9.30
N LEU A 229 17.98 12.02 9.77
CA LEU A 229 16.64 11.49 10.01
C LEU A 229 15.74 11.89 8.84
N TYR A 230 15.07 10.91 8.28
CA TYR A 230 13.96 11.09 7.34
C TYR A 230 12.77 10.29 7.85
N VAL A 231 11.63 10.94 8.01
CA VAL A 231 10.36 10.27 8.27
C VAL A 231 9.55 10.33 6.99
N ILE A 232 9.13 9.17 6.50
CA ILE A 232 8.49 9.02 5.19
C ILE A 232 7.18 8.25 5.35
N SER A 233 6.26 8.47 4.41
CA SER A 233 5.01 7.74 4.28
C SER A 233 4.78 7.37 2.82
N ASP A 234 3.88 6.43 2.58
CA ASP A 234 3.42 6.00 1.26
C ASP A 234 2.21 6.79 0.77
N HIS A 235 1.25 7.09 1.65
CA HIS A 235 0.04 7.82 1.31
C HIS A 235 -0.54 8.59 2.51
N GLY A 236 -1.67 9.27 2.28
CA GLY A 236 -2.54 9.78 3.33
C GLY A 236 -3.77 8.90 3.57
N MET A 237 -4.79 9.48 4.23
CA MET A 237 -6.00 8.77 4.62
C MET A 237 -7.20 9.71 4.62
N ALA A 238 -8.23 9.37 3.86
CA ALA A 238 -9.47 10.15 3.78
C ALA A 238 -10.51 9.66 4.80
N PRO A 239 -11.32 10.55 5.40
CA PRO A 239 -12.47 10.13 6.18
C PRO A 239 -13.52 9.48 5.29
N VAL A 240 -14.08 8.35 5.72
CA VAL A 240 -15.17 7.69 5.01
C VAL A 240 -16.49 8.37 5.37
N THR A 241 -17.17 8.90 4.36
CA THR A 241 -18.42 9.64 4.50
C THR A 241 -19.64 8.86 4.01
N GLY A 242 -19.43 7.79 3.24
CA GLY A 242 -20.51 6.97 2.72
C GLY A 242 -20.04 5.67 2.06
N THR A 243 -21.02 4.87 1.64
CA THR A 243 -20.78 3.61 0.94
C THR A 243 -21.74 3.41 -0.21
N TYR A 244 -21.36 2.57 -1.17
CA TYR A 244 -22.16 2.22 -2.33
C TYR A 244 -22.03 0.73 -2.66
N ASP A 245 -23.16 0.05 -2.88
CA ASP A 245 -23.20 -1.39 -3.21
C ASP A 245 -23.09 -1.59 -4.74
N LEU A 246 -21.90 -1.29 -5.27
CA LEU A 246 -21.62 -1.42 -6.71
C LEU A 246 -21.79 -2.86 -7.19
N MET A 247 -21.44 -3.84 -6.34
CA MET A 247 -21.57 -5.25 -6.68
C MET A 247 -23.04 -5.63 -6.97
N LYS A 248 -23.98 -5.16 -6.16
CA LYS A 248 -25.40 -5.43 -6.36
C LYS A 248 -25.93 -4.82 -7.66
N GLU A 249 -25.58 -3.57 -7.95
CA GLU A 249 -25.98 -2.88 -9.19
C GLU A 249 -25.52 -3.66 -10.43
N ILE A 250 -24.23 -4.04 -10.49
CA ILE A 250 -23.70 -4.81 -11.62
C ILE A 250 -24.34 -6.21 -11.72
N ASN A 251 -24.58 -6.89 -10.61
CA ASN A 251 -25.23 -8.20 -10.61
C ASN A 251 -26.67 -8.15 -11.13
N GLN A 252 -27.41 -7.06 -10.87
CA GLN A 252 -28.79 -6.89 -11.33
C GLN A 252 -28.91 -6.73 -12.85
N MET A 253 -27.82 -6.43 -13.54
CA MET A 253 -27.79 -6.33 -15.01
C MET A 253 -27.88 -7.70 -15.71
N GLY A 254 -27.70 -8.81 -14.98
CA GLY A 254 -27.95 -10.17 -15.50
C GLY A 254 -26.80 -10.80 -16.30
N TYR A 255 -25.63 -10.16 -16.39
CA TYR A 255 -24.45 -10.74 -17.04
C TYR A 255 -23.77 -11.81 -16.17
N GLU A 256 -23.23 -12.84 -16.83
CA GLU A 256 -22.62 -13.99 -16.17
C GLU A 256 -21.12 -13.75 -15.86
N TYR A 257 -20.78 -13.70 -14.57
CA TYR A 257 -19.39 -13.54 -14.13
C TYR A 257 -18.52 -14.73 -14.54
N GLY A 258 -17.38 -14.45 -15.18
CA GLY A 258 -16.43 -15.43 -15.72
C GLY A 258 -16.71 -15.82 -17.18
N LYS A 259 -17.86 -15.43 -17.73
CA LYS A 259 -18.25 -15.69 -19.12
C LYS A 259 -18.43 -14.40 -19.92
N ASP A 260 -19.21 -13.45 -19.39
CA ASP A 260 -19.45 -12.16 -20.04
C ASP A 260 -18.45 -11.11 -19.57
N TYR A 261 -18.11 -11.14 -18.27
CA TYR A 261 -17.15 -10.24 -17.64
C TYR A 261 -16.53 -10.88 -16.39
N ALA A 262 -15.42 -10.34 -15.90
CA ALA A 262 -14.96 -10.52 -14.52
C ALA A 262 -14.74 -9.15 -13.89
N ALA A 263 -14.74 -9.08 -12.56
CA ALA A 263 -14.49 -7.83 -11.85
C ALA A 263 -13.83 -8.08 -10.49
N PHE A 264 -12.92 -7.19 -10.10
CA PHE A 264 -12.36 -7.16 -8.77
C PHE A 264 -12.84 -5.87 -8.10
N TYR A 265 -13.62 -6.02 -7.03
CA TYR A 265 -14.15 -4.91 -6.26
C TYR A 265 -13.19 -4.66 -5.09
N ASP A 266 -12.21 -3.79 -5.29
CA ASP A 266 -11.39 -3.25 -4.21
C ASP A 266 -12.28 -2.33 -3.31
N SER A 267 -11.70 -1.68 -2.29
CA SER A 267 -12.49 -0.82 -1.40
C SER A 267 -12.88 0.52 -2.05
N THR A 268 -12.00 1.11 -2.86
CA THR A 268 -12.18 2.43 -3.49
C THR A 268 -12.25 2.37 -5.01
N MET A 269 -12.05 1.20 -5.62
CA MET A 269 -12.13 1.03 -7.07
C MET A 269 -12.68 -0.33 -7.46
N ALA A 270 -13.31 -0.41 -8.63
CA ALA A 270 -13.65 -1.66 -9.28
C ALA A 270 -12.91 -1.78 -10.61
N ARG A 271 -12.26 -2.93 -10.80
CA ARG A 271 -11.49 -3.25 -12.01
C ARG A 271 -12.24 -4.31 -12.78
N PHE A 272 -12.52 -4.08 -14.05
CA PHE A 272 -13.35 -4.94 -14.89
C PHE A 272 -12.55 -5.56 -16.03
N TRP A 273 -12.89 -6.79 -16.39
CA TRP A 273 -12.43 -7.50 -17.58
C TRP A 273 -13.65 -7.93 -18.40
N PHE A 274 -13.66 -7.71 -19.70
CA PHE A 274 -14.81 -8.02 -20.54
C PHE A 274 -14.48 -9.09 -21.58
N PHE A 275 -15.39 -10.04 -21.73
CA PHE A 275 -15.31 -11.14 -22.71
C PHE A 275 -16.50 -11.11 -23.68
N ASN A 276 -17.41 -10.15 -23.49
CA ASN A 276 -18.61 -9.91 -24.28
C ASN A 276 -18.76 -8.40 -24.51
N ASP A 277 -18.88 -7.99 -25.77
CA ASP A 277 -18.96 -6.57 -26.15
C ASP A 277 -20.26 -5.89 -25.70
N ASP A 278 -21.38 -6.62 -25.66
CA ASP A 278 -22.64 -6.09 -25.13
C ASP A 278 -22.54 -5.84 -23.62
N ALA A 279 -21.98 -6.81 -22.88
CA ALA A 279 -21.71 -6.65 -21.45
C ALA A 279 -20.82 -5.43 -21.17
N LYS A 280 -19.75 -5.27 -21.96
CA LYS A 280 -18.87 -4.09 -21.89
C LYS A 280 -19.64 -2.81 -22.12
N ALA A 281 -20.39 -2.71 -23.21
CA ALA A 281 -21.12 -1.50 -23.57
C ALA A 281 -22.16 -1.12 -22.49
N LYS A 282 -22.96 -2.09 -22.01
CA LYS A 282 -24.00 -1.83 -21.02
C LYS A 282 -23.44 -1.50 -19.64
N ILE A 283 -22.46 -2.27 -19.16
CA ILE A 283 -21.83 -2.00 -17.86
C ILE A 283 -21.15 -0.63 -17.88
N MET A 284 -20.37 -0.30 -18.92
CA MET A 284 -19.74 1.02 -19.03
C MET A 284 -20.77 2.15 -19.11
N SER A 285 -21.85 1.96 -19.88
CA SER A 285 -22.92 2.96 -19.95
C SER A 285 -23.58 3.19 -18.59
N HIS A 286 -23.80 2.13 -17.80
CA HIS A 286 -24.38 2.23 -16.47
C HIS A 286 -23.42 2.93 -15.49
N LEU A 287 -22.15 2.53 -15.46
CA LEU A 287 -21.12 3.16 -14.62
C LEU A 287 -21.01 4.66 -14.85
N LYS A 288 -21.13 5.13 -16.10
CA LYS A 288 -21.12 6.56 -16.43
C LYS A 288 -22.29 7.36 -15.85
N THR A 289 -23.37 6.71 -15.42
CA THR A 289 -24.52 7.38 -14.79
C THR A 289 -24.39 7.50 -13.27
N LEU A 290 -23.43 6.80 -12.67
CA LEU A 290 -23.29 6.74 -11.22
C LEU A 290 -22.57 7.98 -10.71
N ALA A 291 -23.19 8.69 -9.76
CA ALA A 291 -22.59 9.86 -9.12
C ALA A 291 -21.53 9.51 -8.06
N CYS A 292 -21.36 8.23 -7.71
CA CYS A 292 -20.47 7.78 -6.64
C CYS A 292 -19.01 7.61 -7.08
N GLY A 293 -18.71 7.75 -8.36
CA GLY A 293 -17.38 7.55 -8.92
C GLY A 293 -17.34 7.85 -10.41
N SER A 294 -16.22 7.54 -11.05
CA SER A 294 -16.02 7.76 -12.47
C SER A 294 -15.16 6.67 -13.11
N ILE A 295 -15.32 6.47 -14.41
CA ILE A 295 -14.41 5.62 -15.19
C ILE A 295 -13.14 6.43 -15.47
N ILE A 296 -11.99 5.87 -15.12
CA ILE A 296 -10.69 6.49 -15.39
C ILE A 296 -10.32 6.29 -16.87
N PRO A 297 -10.09 7.36 -17.65
CA PRO A 297 -9.64 7.27 -19.03
C PRO A 297 -8.24 6.66 -19.14
N GLU A 298 -7.96 6.02 -20.28
CA GLU A 298 -6.64 5.41 -20.54
C GLU A 298 -5.48 6.41 -20.42
N GLN A 299 -5.65 7.62 -20.96
CA GLN A 299 -4.65 8.68 -20.88
C GLN A 299 -4.31 9.03 -19.43
N GLU A 300 -5.31 9.05 -18.55
CA GLU A 300 -5.11 9.32 -17.12
C GLU A 300 -4.39 8.16 -16.43
N LEU A 301 -4.67 6.91 -16.82
CA LEU A 301 -3.90 5.75 -16.34
C LEU A 301 -2.42 5.82 -16.75
N MET A 302 -2.12 6.31 -17.96
CA MET A 302 -0.74 6.53 -18.41
C MET A 302 -0.06 7.63 -17.59
N GLU A 303 -0.75 8.75 -17.35
CA GLU A 303 -0.24 9.85 -16.52
C GLU A 303 -0.02 9.45 -15.06
N MET A 304 -0.86 8.55 -14.53
CA MET A 304 -0.70 7.97 -13.19
C MET A 304 0.27 6.79 -13.15
N HIS A 305 0.91 6.43 -14.28
CA HIS A 305 1.85 5.32 -14.39
C HIS A 305 1.30 3.95 -13.98
N VAL A 306 0.02 3.71 -14.29
CA VAL A 306 -0.68 2.44 -14.01
C VAL A 306 -1.33 1.85 -15.26
N TRP A 307 -0.97 2.37 -16.42
CA TRP A 307 -1.28 1.73 -17.69
C TRP A 307 -0.22 0.66 -18.01
N PHE A 308 -0.69 -0.50 -18.45
CA PHE A 308 0.18 -1.63 -18.78
C PHE A 308 -0.14 -2.13 -20.17
N PRO A 309 0.85 -2.64 -20.93
CA PRO A 309 0.61 -3.25 -22.25
C PRO A 309 -0.19 -4.56 -22.16
N HIS A 310 -0.39 -5.10 -20.96
CA HIS A 310 -1.22 -6.26 -20.68
C HIS A 310 -2.45 -5.86 -19.88
N ASN A 311 -3.51 -6.66 -19.93
CA ASN A 311 -4.73 -6.40 -19.19
C ASN A 311 -4.81 -7.11 -17.83
N LYS A 312 -3.69 -7.58 -17.23
CA LYS A 312 -3.71 -8.27 -15.93
C LYS A 312 -4.36 -7.47 -14.80
N PHE A 313 -4.41 -6.15 -14.93
CA PHE A 313 -4.95 -5.25 -13.92
C PHE A 313 -6.38 -4.76 -14.19
N GLY A 314 -6.89 -4.95 -15.40
CA GLY A 314 -8.23 -4.52 -15.80
C GLY A 314 -8.23 -3.95 -17.22
N ASP A 315 -9.38 -4.05 -17.88
CA ASP A 315 -9.71 -3.33 -19.11
C ASP A 315 -10.36 -1.96 -18.80
N VAL A 316 -11.10 -1.87 -17.70
CA VAL A 316 -11.81 -0.65 -17.25
C VAL A 316 -11.69 -0.50 -15.74
N TYR A 317 -11.49 0.73 -15.29
CA TYR A 317 -11.29 1.11 -13.89
C TYR A 317 -12.38 2.11 -13.49
N PHE A 318 -13.23 1.73 -12.55
CA PHE A 318 -14.20 2.65 -11.95
C PHE A 318 -13.70 3.05 -10.56
N LEU A 319 -13.35 4.31 -10.38
CA LEU A 319 -12.80 4.85 -9.14
C LEU A 319 -13.88 5.62 -8.38
N MET A 320 -14.03 5.31 -7.10
CA MET A 320 -14.96 6.00 -6.21
C MET A 320 -14.48 7.43 -5.94
N ASN A 321 -15.43 8.35 -5.76
CA ASN A 321 -15.11 9.69 -5.25
C ASN A 321 -14.52 9.59 -3.83
N GLU A 322 -13.60 10.51 -3.48
CA GLU A 322 -12.96 10.53 -2.16
C GLU A 322 -14.00 10.48 -1.03
N GLY A 323 -13.77 9.59 -0.05
CA GLY A 323 -14.66 9.36 1.09
C GLY A 323 -15.77 8.32 0.86
N LEU A 324 -16.01 7.86 -0.38
CA LEU A 324 -16.94 6.78 -0.65
C LEU A 324 -16.23 5.41 -0.74
N LEU A 325 -16.87 4.36 -0.27
CA LEU A 325 -16.42 2.98 -0.41
C LEU A 325 -17.36 2.15 -1.26
N ILE A 326 -16.80 1.19 -2.00
CA ILE A 326 -17.55 0.03 -2.43
C ILE A 326 -17.78 -0.84 -1.19
N ASN A 327 -19.04 -1.06 -0.81
CA ASN A 327 -19.39 -1.94 0.30
C ASN A 327 -20.69 -2.72 0.01
N PRO A 328 -20.68 -4.05 0.10
CA PRO A 328 -19.52 -4.90 0.40
C PRO A 328 -18.49 -4.88 -0.75
N SER A 329 -17.22 -5.13 -0.43
CA SER A 329 -16.13 -5.31 -1.39
C SER A 329 -15.42 -6.66 -1.19
N PHE A 330 -14.46 -6.96 -2.05
CA PHE A 330 -13.61 -8.15 -1.89
C PHE A 330 -12.55 -7.96 -0.80
N MET A 331 -12.28 -6.72 -0.40
CA MET A 331 -11.31 -6.38 0.65
C MET A 331 -11.97 -6.34 2.04
N GLY A 332 -13.27 -6.03 2.12
CA GLY A 332 -14.02 -6.00 3.39
C GLY A 332 -15.54 -6.04 3.19
N LYS A 333 -16.26 -6.63 4.15
CA LYS A 333 -17.74 -6.71 4.13
C LYS A 333 -18.43 -5.62 4.96
N LYS A 334 -17.65 -4.81 5.68
CA LYS A 334 -18.13 -3.75 6.55
C LYS A 334 -17.34 -2.48 6.23
N PRO A 335 -17.97 -1.30 6.33
CA PRO A 335 -17.25 -0.04 6.21
C PRO A 335 -16.25 0.14 7.34
N VAL A 336 -15.25 0.96 7.04
CA VAL A 336 -14.22 1.49 7.94
C VAL A 336 -14.40 3.00 8.06
N SER A 337 -13.74 3.63 9.03
CA SER A 337 -13.88 5.07 9.30
C SER A 337 -12.91 5.95 8.50
N GLY A 338 -11.77 5.38 8.09
CA GLY A 338 -10.82 5.99 7.16
C GLY A 338 -10.51 5.04 6.00
N MET A 339 -10.23 5.58 4.82
CA MET A 339 -9.73 4.79 3.69
C MET A 339 -8.76 5.59 2.81
N HIS A 340 -7.89 4.87 2.11
CA HIS A 340 -6.94 5.38 1.12
C HIS A 340 -7.13 4.64 -0.22
N GLY A 341 -6.32 4.99 -1.23
CA GLY A 341 -6.42 4.42 -2.58
C GLY A 341 -7.44 5.12 -3.49
N TYR A 342 -7.75 6.38 -3.19
CA TYR A 342 -8.47 7.28 -4.08
C TYR A 342 -7.54 7.83 -5.18
N HIS A 343 -8.03 8.79 -5.96
CA HIS A 343 -7.23 9.44 -6.98
C HIS A 343 -6.01 10.14 -6.35
N PRO A 344 -4.77 10.02 -6.87
CA PRO A 344 -3.56 10.53 -6.21
C PRO A 344 -3.55 12.03 -5.94
N LYS A 345 -4.27 12.78 -6.77
CA LYS A 345 -4.44 14.23 -6.62
C LYS A 345 -5.58 14.64 -5.67
N ALA A 346 -6.32 13.69 -5.10
CA ALA A 346 -7.33 13.98 -4.09
C ALA A 346 -6.67 14.50 -2.80
N ALA A 347 -7.37 15.35 -2.06
CA ALA A 347 -6.78 16.14 -0.97
C ALA A 347 -6.09 15.26 0.08
N HIS A 348 -6.70 14.13 0.44
CA HIS A 348 -6.20 13.24 1.50
C HIS A 348 -5.29 12.13 0.97
N SER A 349 -4.96 12.10 -0.33
CA SER A 349 -4.09 11.07 -0.90
C SER A 349 -2.61 11.40 -0.77
N TYR A 350 -2.26 12.69 -0.64
CA TYR A 350 -0.87 13.12 -0.54
C TYR A 350 -0.16 12.54 0.68
N SER A 351 1.05 12.05 0.43
CA SER A 351 1.99 11.60 1.45
C SER A 351 2.82 12.77 1.99
N ILE A 352 3.73 12.48 2.92
CA ILE A 352 4.66 13.43 3.49
C ILE A 352 6.08 12.86 3.60
N MET A 353 7.06 13.76 3.57
CA MET A 353 8.40 13.53 4.09
C MET A 353 8.75 14.62 5.11
N LEU A 354 9.31 14.21 6.26
CA LEU A 354 9.92 15.08 7.26
C LEU A 354 11.41 14.79 7.37
N SER A 355 12.24 15.79 7.67
CA SER A 355 13.67 15.57 7.85
C SER A 355 14.36 16.59 8.75
N ASN A 356 15.46 16.16 9.39
CA ASN A 356 16.45 17.05 10.01
C ASN A 356 17.44 17.65 9.01
N ARG A 357 17.33 17.28 7.72
CA ARG A 357 18.06 17.83 6.60
C ARG A 357 17.12 18.67 5.74
N GLN A 358 17.68 19.63 5.03
CA GLN A 358 16.92 20.36 4.02
C GLN A 358 16.46 19.39 2.92
N ILE A 359 15.15 19.39 2.64
CA ILE A 359 14.56 18.59 1.57
C ILE A 359 14.61 19.40 0.26
N PRO A 360 15.35 18.95 -0.78
CA PRO A 360 15.42 19.65 -2.06
C PRO A 360 14.04 19.85 -2.68
N GLU A 361 13.86 20.92 -3.45
CA GLU A 361 12.60 21.20 -4.15
C GLU A 361 12.26 20.14 -5.22
N SER A 362 13.28 19.44 -5.73
CA SER A 362 13.10 18.34 -6.68
C SER A 362 12.50 17.07 -6.09
N ILE A 363 12.27 17.02 -4.77
CA ILE A 363 11.59 15.91 -4.11
C ILE A 363 10.11 16.26 -4.02
N SER A 364 9.30 15.72 -4.94
CA SER A 364 7.88 16.06 -5.08
C SER A 364 6.96 14.85 -5.08
N SER A 365 7.48 13.64 -5.27
CA SER A 365 6.72 12.39 -5.23
C SER A 365 7.40 11.36 -4.31
N ILE A 366 6.64 10.36 -3.86
CA ILE A 366 7.18 9.24 -3.07
C ILE A 366 8.27 8.45 -3.82
N THR A 367 8.29 8.48 -5.16
CA THR A 367 9.36 7.89 -5.98
C THR A 367 10.69 8.64 -5.85
N ASP A 368 10.66 9.92 -5.49
CA ASP A 368 11.88 10.72 -5.30
C ASP A 368 12.59 10.40 -3.98
N ILE A 369 11.93 9.74 -3.03
CA ILE A 369 12.49 9.38 -1.72
C ILE A 369 13.74 8.52 -1.88
N ARG A 370 13.79 7.62 -2.88
CA ARG A 370 14.99 6.82 -3.13
C ARG A 370 16.22 7.69 -3.40
N LYS A 371 16.07 8.84 -4.07
CA LYS A 371 17.17 9.75 -4.39
C LYS A 371 17.81 10.31 -3.12
N THR A 372 17.02 10.56 -2.08
CA THR A 372 17.57 11.02 -0.79
C THR A 372 18.32 9.91 -0.06
N MET A 373 17.86 8.66 -0.16
CA MET A 373 18.58 7.50 0.39
C MET A 373 19.95 7.35 -0.29
N GLU A 374 19.98 7.38 -1.62
CA GLU A 374 21.22 7.27 -2.40
C GLU A 374 22.17 8.44 -2.10
N TYR A 375 21.64 9.67 -1.99
CA TYR A 375 22.43 10.85 -1.64
C TYR A 375 23.11 10.74 -0.28
N GLU A 376 22.40 10.29 0.77
CA GLU A 376 23.03 10.14 2.09
C GLU A 376 24.05 9.01 2.12
N LEU A 377 23.84 7.95 1.35
CA LEU A 377 24.71 6.78 1.33
C LEU A 377 25.96 6.95 0.44
N ALA A 378 25.97 7.95 -0.45
CA ALA A 378 27.12 8.34 -1.24
C ALA A 378 28.15 9.23 -0.48
N LYS A 379 27.81 9.72 0.72
CA LYS A 379 28.63 10.68 1.51
C LYS A 379 29.62 10.05 2.50
#